data_AF-A0A502EVK8-F1
#
_entry.id   AF-A0A502EVK8-F1
#
_cell.length_a   1.000
_cell.length_b   1.000
_cell.length_c   1.000
_cell.angle_alpha   90.00
_cell.angle_beta   90.00
_cell.angle_gamma   90.00
#
_symmetry.space_group_name_H-M   'P 1'
#
loop_
_entity.id
_entity.type
_entity.pdbx_description
1 polymer ?
#
loop_
_entity_poly.entity_id
_entity_poly.type
_entity_poly.pdbx_seq_one_letter_code
_entity_poly.pdbx_strand_id
1 'polypeptide(L)'
;MVKDFFSNFFGRNNDPKTIVSFDVIYSIYSYLYNEVNSFDFKMKGIHDTVSVNFYSFPTSFDHEEGRNEIEKSGFKNAYEVLNEVYKKINIDPISEENIKAELEYDYIHIQFYTEPPTSEMKKHLKHVLHNFVIFFCCTNSLETNDFRILYNNSYFLDYTRGLLDTEYIDVNEPKNDIQKIGFKEFERVLQGICQYAEIELPESIELLSQENLIPEEIEVTQETFEEFIKLISRGNVEDKLLKKQSKKLLKNFKKESKEYHAIVEGYFDAFESVDCWNSDWKFDPEDAEYFISEMIGEDLNFEYPEETYSHDLFPYIQSALEKHDLELMTYDTHGDNYLFFVANKSDVGRILELSELTKIEVNQL
;
A
#
# COMPACT_ATOMS: atom_id res chain seq x y z
N MET A 1 -28.31 10.19 18.00
CA MET A 1 -29.57 10.15 17.22
C MET A 1 -29.44 11.18 16.09
N VAL A 2 -28.70 10.83 15.04
CA VAL A 2 -28.35 11.68 13.89
C VAL A 2 -29.36 11.38 12.77
N LYS A 3 -30.59 11.92 12.87
CA LYS A 3 -31.63 11.63 11.85
C LYS A 3 -31.75 12.69 10.76
N ASP A 4 -31.20 13.89 10.93
CA ASP A 4 -31.56 15.03 10.07
C ASP A 4 -30.39 15.99 9.79
N PHE A 5 -29.17 15.52 9.53
CA PHE A 5 -28.12 16.45 9.05
C PHE A 5 -28.32 16.85 7.57
N PHE A 6 -28.97 15.98 6.79
CA PHE A 6 -29.19 16.21 5.36
C PHE A 6 -30.64 16.08 5.00
N SER A 7 -31.21 17.19 4.53
CA SER A 7 -32.58 17.23 4.04
C SER A 7 -32.64 16.64 2.64
N ASN A 8 -33.56 15.70 2.42
CA ASN A 8 -33.95 15.27 1.07
C ASN A 8 -34.56 16.40 0.23
N PHE A 9 -34.87 17.55 0.84
CA PHE A 9 -35.37 18.74 0.18
C PHE A 9 -34.27 19.70 -0.31
N PHE A 10 -33.02 19.51 0.14
CA PHE A 10 -31.90 20.34 -0.30
C PHE A 10 -31.32 19.83 -1.61
N GLY A 11 -30.83 20.76 -2.44
CA GLY A 11 -30.00 20.43 -3.59
C GLY A 11 -28.76 19.65 -3.17
N ARG A 12 -28.04 19.08 -4.12
CA ARG A 12 -26.77 18.40 -3.86
C ARG A 12 -25.70 19.04 -4.72
N ASN A 13 -24.55 19.35 -4.13
CA ASN A 13 -23.39 19.77 -4.90
C ASN A 13 -22.81 18.56 -5.64
N ASN A 14 -23.49 18.18 -6.71
CA ASN A 14 -23.15 17.06 -7.57
C ASN A 14 -22.74 17.62 -8.92
N ASP A 15 -21.48 17.39 -9.31
CA ASP A 15 -21.23 17.11 -10.70
C ASP A 15 -21.58 15.63 -10.93
N PRO A 16 -22.71 15.32 -11.61
CA PRO A 16 -23.22 13.96 -11.73
C PRO A 16 -22.32 13.04 -12.57
N LYS A 17 -21.30 13.60 -13.23
CA LYS A 17 -20.35 12.86 -14.06
C LYS A 17 -19.11 12.40 -13.32
N THR A 18 -18.76 13.07 -12.22
CA THR A 18 -17.56 12.71 -11.44
C THR A 18 -17.88 11.76 -10.31
N ILE A 19 -16.92 10.90 -10.00
CA ILE A 19 -16.96 10.03 -8.84
C ILE A 19 -16.71 10.79 -7.53
N VAL A 20 -16.07 11.97 -7.58
CA VAL A 20 -15.93 12.88 -6.43
C VAL A 20 -17.20 13.73 -6.31
N SER A 21 -18.31 13.09 -5.97
CA SER A 21 -19.63 13.72 -5.85
C SER A 21 -20.27 13.39 -4.51
N PHE A 22 -21.25 14.21 -4.11
CA PHE A 22 -21.92 14.05 -2.82
C PHE A 22 -22.60 12.69 -2.73
N ASP A 23 -23.25 12.22 -3.80
CA ASP A 23 -23.96 10.94 -3.80
C ASP A 23 -23.03 9.75 -3.55
N VAL A 24 -21.84 9.75 -4.16
CA VAL A 24 -20.85 8.68 -3.96
C VAL A 24 -20.28 8.71 -2.55
N ILE A 25 -19.80 9.88 -2.10
CA ILE A 25 -19.18 10.03 -0.79
C ILE A 25 -20.21 9.75 0.32
N TYR A 26 -21.46 10.18 0.15
CA TYR A 26 -22.55 9.89 1.07
C TYR A 26 -22.92 8.40 1.09
N SER A 27 -22.81 7.70 -0.04
CA SER A 27 -23.02 6.24 -0.08
C SER A 27 -21.91 5.50 0.67
N ILE A 28 -20.65 5.94 0.52
CA ILE A 28 -19.51 5.42 1.30
C ILE A 28 -19.72 5.70 2.79
N TYR A 29 -20.10 6.93 3.17
CA TYR A 29 -20.47 7.27 4.54
C TYR A 29 -21.56 6.36 5.09
N SER A 30 -22.63 6.15 4.31
CA SER A 30 -23.77 5.34 4.72
C SER A 30 -23.39 3.88 4.92
N TYR A 31 -22.53 3.33 4.07
CA TYR A 31 -21.96 2.00 4.25
C TYR A 31 -21.13 1.93 5.54
N LEU A 32 -20.24 2.91 5.75
CA LEU A 32 -19.40 2.94 6.94
C LEU A 32 -20.20 3.07 8.25
N TYR A 33 -21.25 3.88 8.23
CA TYR A 33 -22.09 4.13 9.40
C TYR A 33 -22.96 2.92 9.76
N ASN A 34 -23.49 2.21 8.76
CA ASN A 34 -24.48 1.15 8.99
C ASN A 34 -23.88 -0.26 9.05
N GLU A 35 -22.81 -0.53 8.30
CA GLU A 35 -22.24 -1.87 8.14
C GLU A 35 -20.93 -2.05 8.91
N VAL A 36 -19.94 -1.17 8.66
CA VAL A 36 -18.60 -1.31 9.25
C VAL A 36 -17.90 0.04 9.40
N ASN A 37 -17.37 0.36 10.59
CA ASN A 37 -16.74 1.65 10.86
C ASN A 37 -15.33 1.82 10.25
N SER A 38 -14.65 0.74 9.89
CA SER A 38 -13.38 0.81 9.15
C SER A 38 -13.09 -0.46 8.38
N PHE A 39 -12.40 -0.33 7.25
CA PHE A 39 -11.90 -1.47 6.50
C PHE A 39 -10.64 -1.11 5.70
N ASP A 40 -9.82 -2.14 5.47
CA ASP A 40 -8.64 -2.08 4.63
C ASP A 40 -8.80 -3.07 3.48
N PHE A 41 -8.39 -2.68 2.27
CA PHE A 41 -8.41 -3.56 1.11
C PHE A 41 -7.23 -3.32 0.17
N LYS A 42 -6.83 -4.36 -0.56
CA LYS A 42 -5.83 -4.24 -1.63
C LYS A 42 -6.50 -3.76 -2.91
N MET A 43 -5.79 -2.93 -3.66
CA MET A 43 -6.28 -2.39 -4.93
C MET A 43 -5.18 -2.44 -5.99
N LYS A 44 -5.52 -2.85 -7.21
CA LYS A 44 -4.57 -2.91 -8.32
C LYS A 44 -3.94 -1.55 -8.59
N GLY A 45 -2.61 -1.48 -8.60
CA GLY A 45 -1.86 -0.24 -8.87
C GLY A 45 -1.79 0.74 -7.69
N ILE A 46 -2.27 0.35 -6.50
CA ILE A 46 -2.00 1.04 -5.24
C ILE A 46 -1.02 0.18 -4.44
N HIS A 47 -0.04 0.81 -3.81
CA HIS A 47 0.90 0.08 -2.96
C HIS A 47 0.25 -0.27 -1.61
N ASP A 48 0.50 -1.49 -1.14
CA ASP A 48 -0.02 -2.05 0.11
C ASP A 48 -1.56 -2.10 0.16
N THR A 49 -2.18 -1.36 1.07
CA THR A 49 -3.64 -1.29 1.25
C THR A 49 -4.17 0.14 1.14
N VAL A 50 -5.43 0.23 0.74
CA VAL A 50 -6.25 1.42 0.94
C VAL A 50 -6.95 1.25 2.28
N SER A 51 -6.80 2.23 3.17
CA SER A 51 -7.49 2.28 4.46
C SER A 51 -8.63 3.29 4.41
N VAL A 52 -9.82 2.89 4.86
CA VAL A 52 -11.02 3.72 4.92
C VAL A 52 -11.59 3.67 6.32
N ASN A 53 -11.62 4.82 6.99
CA ASN A 53 -12.02 4.93 8.39
C ASN A 53 -13.15 5.95 8.57
N PHE A 54 -14.13 5.57 9.38
CA PHE A 54 -15.16 6.46 9.90
C PHE A 54 -14.80 6.93 11.29
N TYR A 55 -14.86 8.23 11.50
CA TYR A 55 -14.55 8.87 12.77
C TYR A 55 -15.64 9.89 13.13
N SER A 56 -15.78 10.17 14.42
CA SER A 56 -16.72 11.13 14.96
C SER A 56 -16.07 11.97 16.04
N PHE A 57 -16.22 13.29 15.97
CA PHE A 57 -15.94 14.18 17.09
C PHE A 57 -17.15 14.22 18.03
N PRO A 58 -16.98 14.15 19.35
CA PRO A 58 -15.73 13.98 20.08
C PRO A 58 -15.33 12.51 20.29
N THR A 59 -16.24 11.57 20.03
CA THR A 59 -16.18 10.17 20.48
C THR A 59 -14.92 9.42 20.07
N SER A 60 -14.44 9.62 18.84
CA SER A 60 -13.20 9.00 18.35
C SER A 60 -11.94 9.48 19.05
N PHE A 61 -11.99 10.60 19.77
CA PHE A 61 -10.88 11.15 20.53
C PHE A 61 -11.03 10.92 22.04
N ASP A 62 -12.12 10.28 22.48
CA ASP A 62 -12.41 10.06 23.91
C ASP A 62 -11.69 8.84 24.49
N HIS A 63 -10.40 8.74 24.20
CA HIS A 63 -9.48 7.77 24.78
C HIS A 63 -8.25 8.50 25.34
N GLU A 64 -7.45 7.80 26.16
CA GLU A 64 -6.32 8.43 26.88
C GLU A 64 -5.32 9.10 25.93
N GLU A 65 -4.93 8.41 24.87
CA GLU A 65 -4.03 8.95 23.85
C GLU A 65 -4.61 10.17 23.14
N GLY A 66 -5.85 10.10 22.65
CA GLY A 66 -6.51 11.22 21.96
C GLY A 66 -6.64 12.45 22.84
N ARG A 67 -7.02 12.28 24.13
CA ARG A 67 -7.05 13.39 25.10
C ARG A 67 -5.66 13.99 25.33
N ASN A 68 -4.62 13.16 25.42
CA ASN A 68 -3.24 13.63 25.56
C ASN A 68 -2.76 14.40 24.33
N GLU A 69 -3.09 13.99 23.12
CA GLU A 69 -2.76 14.70 21.88
C GLU A 69 -3.45 16.07 21.79
N ILE A 70 -4.74 16.13 22.15
CA ILE A 70 -5.53 17.36 22.23
C ILE A 70 -4.88 18.36 23.19
N GLU A 71 -4.53 17.92 24.40
CA GLU A 71 -3.88 18.77 25.40
C GLU A 71 -2.49 19.23 24.94
N LYS A 72 -1.68 18.34 24.35
CA LYS A 72 -0.36 18.68 23.78
C LYS A 72 -0.46 19.72 22.67
N SER A 73 -1.53 19.67 21.89
CA SER A 73 -1.82 20.63 20.82
C SER A 73 -2.40 21.96 21.33
N GLY A 74 -2.61 22.09 22.65
CA GLY A 74 -3.05 23.32 23.30
C GLY A 74 -4.56 23.51 23.37
N PHE A 75 -5.34 22.46 23.11
CA PHE A 75 -6.80 22.47 23.15
C PHE A 75 -7.33 21.79 24.41
N LYS A 76 -8.54 22.16 24.83
CA LYS A 76 -9.17 21.59 26.04
C LYS A 76 -10.04 20.38 25.76
N ASN A 77 -10.56 20.26 24.54
CA ASN A 77 -11.47 19.20 24.13
C ASN A 77 -11.49 19.08 22.61
N ALA A 78 -12.07 17.98 22.11
CA ALA A 78 -12.12 17.65 20.70
C ALA A 78 -12.94 18.66 19.86
N TYR A 79 -13.92 19.35 20.44
CA TYR A 79 -14.68 20.38 19.72
C TYR A 79 -13.84 21.62 19.40
N GLU A 80 -12.89 22.00 20.27
CA GLU A 80 -11.97 23.10 19.98
C GLU A 80 -11.06 22.74 18.79
N VAL A 81 -10.59 21.49 18.72
CA VAL A 81 -9.85 20.97 17.55
C VAL A 81 -10.72 21.01 16.30
N LEU A 82 -11.95 20.50 16.38
CA LEU A 82 -12.88 20.48 15.25
C LEU A 82 -13.18 21.91 14.75
N ASN A 83 -13.32 22.89 15.64
CA ASN A 83 -13.51 24.28 15.26
C ASN A 83 -12.30 24.84 14.49
N GLU A 84 -11.06 24.49 14.84
CA GLU A 84 -9.89 24.89 14.05
C GLU A 84 -9.86 24.22 12.68
N VAL A 85 -10.29 22.96 12.59
CA VAL A 85 -10.43 22.24 11.31
C VAL A 85 -11.52 22.89 10.44
N TYR A 86 -12.69 23.19 11.01
CA TYR A 86 -13.82 23.83 10.34
C TYR A 86 -13.48 25.20 9.77
N LYS A 87 -12.66 25.99 10.46
CA LYS A 87 -12.15 27.28 9.93
C LYS A 87 -11.44 27.12 8.58
N LYS A 88 -10.68 26.04 8.38
CA LYS A 88 -9.94 25.81 7.12
C LYS A 88 -10.85 25.54 5.93
N ILE A 89 -12.03 24.97 6.20
CA ILE A 89 -13.00 24.55 5.19
C ILE A 89 -14.26 25.43 5.19
N ASN A 90 -14.20 26.58 5.87
CA ASN A 90 -15.26 27.57 5.96
C ASN A 90 -16.62 26.99 6.44
N ILE A 91 -16.57 26.15 7.48
CA ILE A 91 -17.74 25.69 8.22
C ILE A 91 -17.84 26.52 9.51
N ASP A 92 -19.06 26.90 9.88
CA ASP A 92 -19.30 27.67 11.10
C ASP A 92 -18.87 26.88 12.35
N PRO A 93 -18.34 27.56 13.39
CA PRO A 93 -17.95 26.90 14.62
C PRO A 93 -19.16 26.31 15.34
N ILE A 94 -18.92 25.24 16.09
CA ILE A 94 -19.93 24.54 16.86
C ILE A 94 -20.42 25.43 17.99
N SER A 95 -21.75 25.55 18.13
CA SER A 95 -22.39 26.33 19.18
C SER A 95 -22.17 25.71 20.57
N GLU A 96 -22.17 26.54 21.62
CA GLU A 96 -22.09 26.03 23.00
C GLU A 96 -23.25 25.08 23.35
N GLU A 97 -24.42 25.30 22.76
CA GLU A 97 -25.59 24.43 22.95
C GLU A 97 -25.30 23.03 22.41
N ASN A 98 -24.74 22.93 21.21
CA ASN A 98 -24.38 21.66 20.60
C ASN A 98 -23.25 20.95 21.35
N ILE A 99 -22.27 21.70 21.88
CA ILE A 99 -21.21 21.14 22.73
C ILE A 99 -21.80 20.56 24.02
N LYS A 100 -22.71 21.29 24.69
CA LYS A 100 -23.38 20.83 25.93
C LYS A 100 -24.30 19.63 25.68
N ALA A 101 -24.87 19.52 24.49
CA ALA A 101 -25.68 18.39 24.05
C ALA A 101 -24.83 17.19 23.59
N GLU A 102 -23.51 17.31 23.61
CA GLU A 102 -22.56 16.28 23.19
C GLU A 102 -22.85 15.74 21.78
N LEU A 103 -23.20 16.64 20.85
CA LEU A 103 -23.51 16.23 19.47
C LEU A 103 -22.28 15.71 18.75
N GLU A 104 -22.49 14.65 17.98
CA GLU A 104 -21.43 14.02 17.18
C GLU A 104 -21.32 14.63 15.79
N TYR A 105 -20.08 14.75 15.30
CA TYR A 105 -19.75 15.28 13.99
C TYR A 105 -18.84 14.31 13.26
N ASP A 106 -19.40 13.68 12.23
CA ASP A 106 -18.74 12.59 11.52
C ASP A 106 -17.86 13.09 10.38
N TYR A 107 -16.83 12.30 10.06
CA TYR A 107 -16.00 12.47 8.89
C TYR A 107 -15.40 11.14 8.45
N ILE A 108 -14.96 11.10 7.18
CA ILE A 108 -14.27 9.94 6.61
C ILE A 108 -12.78 10.28 6.47
N HIS A 109 -11.91 9.33 6.79
CA HIS A 109 -10.47 9.43 6.50
C HIS A 109 -10.06 8.26 5.60
N ILE A 110 -9.57 8.60 4.41
CA ILE A 110 -9.05 7.66 3.41
C ILE A 110 -7.53 7.83 3.32
N GLN A 111 -6.81 6.72 3.36
CA GLN A 111 -5.35 6.67 3.26
C GLN A 111 -4.91 5.65 2.21
N PHE A 112 -3.91 6.01 1.41
CA PHE A 112 -3.28 5.08 0.46
C PHE A 112 -1.91 5.58 0.02
N TYR A 113 -1.13 4.69 -0.58
CA TYR A 113 0.22 4.97 -1.08
C TYR A 113 0.28 4.96 -2.60
N THR A 114 0.97 5.95 -3.17
CA THR A 114 1.30 6.00 -4.61
C THR A 114 2.80 5.91 -4.84
N GLU A 115 3.19 5.64 -6.08
CA GLU A 115 4.59 5.80 -6.49
C GLU A 115 5.00 7.28 -6.46
N PRO A 116 6.27 7.58 -6.12
CA PRO A 116 6.79 8.94 -6.19
C PRO A 116 6.71 9.49 -7.63
N PRO A 117 6.21 10.73 -7.82
CA PRO A 117 5.92 11.29 -9.14
C PRO A 117 7.15 11.55 -10.01
N THR A 118 8.32 11.77 -9.41
CA THR A 118 9.54 12.19 -10.12
C THR A 118 10.68 11.22 -9.90
N SER A 119 11.55 11.07 -10.92
CA SER A 119 12.75 10.23 -10.82
C SER A 119 13.70 10.66 -9.69
N GLU A 120 13.68 11.95 -9.31
CA GLU A 120 14.45 12.45 -8.18
C GLU A 120 13.87 11.97 -6.84
N MET A 121 12.55 12.04 -6.66
CA MET A 121 11.91 11.50 -5.46
C MET A 121 12.08 9.99 -5.34
N LYS A 122 12.04 9.25 -6.45
CA LYS A 122 12.28 7.80 -6.50
C LYS A 122 13.66 7.38 -5.97
N LYS A 123 14.64 8.29 -5.88
CA LYS A 123 15.97 8.01 -5.28
C LYS A 123 15.93 7.94 -3.75
N HIS A 124 14.94 8.57 -3.12
CA HIS A 124 14.90 8.76 -1.67
C HIS A 124 13.64 8.19 -1.02
N LEU A 125 12.57 8.01 -1.79
CA LEU A 125 11.28 7.52 -1.34
C LEU A 125 10.86 6.34 -2.21
N LYS A 126 10.38 5.27 -1.59
CA LYS A 126 9.76 4.14 -2.31
C LYS A 126 8.30 4.46 -2.65
N HIS A 127 7.59 5.13 -1.75
CA HIS A 127 6.16 5.45 -1.87
C HIS A 127 5.83 6.81 -1.25
N VAL A 128 4.69 7.38 -1.63
CA VAL A 128 4.16 8.63 -1.07
C VAL A 128 2.79 8.37 -0.47
N LEU A 129 2.62 8.71 0.81
CA LEU A 129 1.34 8.60 1.52
C LEU A 129 0.41 9.73 1.09
N HIS A 130 -0.87 9.42 0.96
CA HIS A 130 -1.94 10.39 0.76
C HIS A 130 -3.00 10.21 1.84
N ASN A 131 -3.37 11.29 2.51
CA ASN A 131 -4.46 11.36 3.47
C ASN A 131 -5.54 12.28 2.93
N PHE A 132 -6.77 11.77 2.81
CA PHE A 132 -7.95 12.55 2.46
C PHE A 132 -8.94 12.48 3.62
N VAL A 133 -9.26 13.64 4.19
CA VAL A 133 -10.20 13.77 5.32
C VAL A 133 -11.41 14.55 4.84
N ILE A 134 -12.58 13.91 4.86
CA ILE A 134 -13.79 14.38 4.20
C ILE A 134 -14.84 14.75 5.24
N PHE A 135 -15.21 16.02 5.28
CA PHE A 135 -16.25 16.55 6.14
C PHE A 135 -17.52 16.88 5.36
N PHE A 136 -18.65 16.52 5.93
CA PHE A 136 -19.98 16.77 5.43
C PHE A 136 -20.47 18.16 5.85
N CYS A 137 -21.05 18.95 4.94
CA CYS A 137 -21.49 20.31 5.22
C CYS A 137 -22.65 20.78 4.33
N CYS A 138 -23.10 22.02 4.52
CA CYS A 138 -24.09 22.67 3.66
C CYS A 138 -23.53 23.98 3.09
N THR A 139 -23.79 24.27 1.81
CA THR A 139 -23.40 25.54 1.16
C THR A 139 -24.59 26.50 0.94
N ASN A 140 -24.28 27.81 0.89
CA ASN A 140 -25.20 28.89 0.52
C ASN A 140 -26.52 28.94 1.31
N SER A 141 -26.43 29.02 2.64
CA SER A 141 -27.59 29.15 3.53
C SER A 141 -28.65 28.08 3.28
N LEU A 142 -28.46 26.92 3.92
CA LEU A 142 -29.49 25.92 4.24
C LEU A 142 -30.11 25.13 3.07
N GLU A 143 -29.65 25.17 1.82
CA GLU A 143 -30.37 24.46 0.73
C GLU A 143 -29.51 23.58 -0.19
N THR A 144 -28.25 23.31 0.12
CA THR A 144 -27.45 22.34 -0.66
C THR A 144 -26.55 21.49 0.23
N ASN A 145 -26.72 20.17 0.16
CA ASN A 145 -25.85 19.19 0.80
C ASN A 145 -24.52 19.12 0.04
N ASP A 146 -23.42 19.16 0.77
CA ASP A 146 -22.08 19.33 0.24
C ASP A 146 -21.05 18.62 1.12
N PHE A 147 -19.80 18.58 0.66
CA PHE A 147 -18.67 18.06 1.42
C PHE A 147 -17.41 18.89 1.18
N ARG A 148 -16.44 18.80 2.07
CA ARG A 148 -15.14 19.47 1.98
C ARG A 148 -14.04 18.45 2.24
N ILE A 149 -13.00 18.51 1.43
CA ILE A 149 -11.86 17.60 1.51
C ILE A 149 -10.64 18.36 2.01
N LEU A 150 -10.05 17.82 3.06
CA LEU A 150 -8.75 18.19 3.60
C LEU A 150 -7.72 17.14 3.18
N TYR A 151 -6.50 17.59 2.90
CA TYR A 151 -5.43 16.75 2.38
C TYR A 151 -4.11 16.96 3.11
N ASN A 152 -3.36 15.86 3.25
CA ASN A 152 -1.98 15.86 3.71
C ASN A 152 -1.24 14.65 3.10
N ASN A 153 0.07 14.75 2.87
CA ASN A 153 0.94 13.67 2.40
C ASN A 153 1.96 13.16 3.43
N SER A 154 1.81 13.54 4.70
CA SER A 154 2.66 13.10 5.81
C SER A 154 1.97 12.06 6.68
N TYR A 155 2.79 11.29 7.41
CA TYR A 155 2.31 10.31 8.37
C TYR A 155 1.78 11.00 9.64
N PHE A 156 0.64 10.56 10.15
CA PHE A 156 0.04 11.09 11.38
C PHE A 156 0.65 10.39 12.59
N LEU A 157 1.78 10.89 13.07
CA LEU A 157 2.40 10.40 14.33
C LEU A 157 1.56 10.75 15.56
N ASP A 158 0.88 11.90 15.48
CA ASP A 158 -0.11 12.39 16.43
C ASP A 158 -1.33 12.73 15.56
N TYR A 159 -2.46 12.10 15.84
CA TYR A 159 -3.62 12.18 14.96
C TYR A 159 -4.28 13.57 15.00
N THR A 160 -4.37 14.16 16.20
CA THR A 160 -4.86 15.53 16.39
C THR A 160 -4.04 16.53 15.59
N ARG A 161 -2.71 16.45 15.71
CA ARG A 161 -1.80 17.30 14.94
C ARG A 161 -1.88 17.02 13.45
N GLY A 162 -1.98 15.76 13.05
CA GLY A 162 -2.17 15.34 11.66
C GLY A 162 -3.36 16.04 11.01
N LEU A 163 -4.52 16.06 11.68
CA LEU A 163 -5.69 16.81 11.24
C LEU A 163 -5.45 18.33 11.19
N LEU A 164 -4.78 18.89 12.20
CA LEU A 164 -4.42 20.31 12.25
C LEU A 164 -3.36 20.72 11.23
N ASP A 165 -2.60 19.79 10.65
CA ASP A 165 -1.62 20.05 9.60
C ASP A 165 -2.21 19.84 8.19
N THR A 166 -3.44 19.35 8.06
CA THR A 166 -4.12 19.23 6.75
C THR A 166 -4.43 20.57 6.10
N GLU A 167 -4.51 20.59 4.77
CA GLU A 167 -4.93 21.76 3.98
C GLU A 167 -6.22 21.50 3.21
N TYR A 168 -7.05 22.53 3.05
CA TYR A 168 -8.21 22.47 2.17
C TYR A 168 -7.76 22.39 0.70
N ILE A 169 -8.42 21.52 -0.06
CA ILE A 169 -8.11 21.27 -1.46
C ILE A 169 -9.36 21.34 -2.35
N ASP A 170 -9.11 21.70 -3.61
CA ASP A 170 -9.96 21.35 -4.74
C ASP A 170 -9.23 20.24 -5.51
N VAL A 171 -9.88 19.09 -5.67
CA VAL A 171 -9.32 17.93 -6.37
C VAL A 171 -9.03 18.22 -7.85
N ASN A 172 -9.71 19.22 -8.42
CA ASN A 172 -9.52 19.62 -9.81
C ASN A 172 -8.34 20.59 -10.01
N GLU A 173 -7.81 21.17 -8.92
CA GLU A 173 -6.75 22.17 -8.95
C GLU A 173 -5.50 21.75 -8.13
N PRO A 174 -4.78 20.68 -8.54
CA PRO A 174 -3.57 20.25 -7.85
C PRO A 174 -2.46 21.30 -7.93
N LYS A 175 -1.79 21.58 -6.81
CA LYS A 175 -0.75 22.62 -6.69
C LYS A 175 0.67 22.13 -7.01
N ASN A 176 0.91 20.82 -6.99
CA ASN A 176 2.22 20.21 -7.22
C ASN A 176 2.08 18.77 -7.78
N ASP A 177 3.19 18.16 -8.18
CA ASP A 177 3.18 16.83 -8.81
C ASP A 177 2.67 15.72 -7.87
N ILE A 178 2.91 15.85 -6.56
CA ILE A 178 2.40 14.89 -5.56
C ILE A 178 0.88 14.95 -5.52
N GLN A 179 0.31 16.16 -5.42
CA GLN A 179 -1.14 16.35 -5.45
C GLN A 179 -1.74 15.90 -6.78
N LYS A 180 -1.05 16.14 -7.90
CA LYS A 180 -1.55 15.72 -9.23
C LYS A 180 -1.72 14.21 -9.34
N ILE A 181 -0.74 13.43 -8.88
CA ILE A 181 -0.87 11.96 -8.84
C ILE A 181 -1.88 11.55 -7.77
N GLY A 182 -1.76 12.10 -6.57
CA GLY A 182 -2.62 11.75 -5.44
C GLY A 182 -4.10 11.98 -5.73
N PHE A 183 -4.47 13.10 -6.34
CA PHE A 183 -5.86 13.44 -6.62
C PHE A 183 -6.42 12.56 -7.74
N LYS A 184 -5.62 12.30 -8.78
CA LYS A 184 -6.00 11.36 -9.84
C LYS A 184 -6.24 9.94 -9.29
N GLU A 185 -5.32 9.43 -8.48
CA GLU A 185 -5.48 8.10 -7.89
C GLU A 185 -6.58 8.09 -6.82
N PHE A 186 -6.87 9.21 -6.14
CA PHE A 186 -7.98 9.30 -5.19
C PHE A 186 -9.33 9.02 -5.85
N GLU A 187 -9.58 9.56 -7.05
CA GLU A 187 -10.82 9.26 -7.78
C GLU A 187 -10.92 7.75 -8.12
N ARG A 188 -9.80 7.14 -8.52
CA ARG A 188 -9.71 5.71 -8.80
C ARG A 188 -9.89 4.87 -7.53
N VAL A 189 -9.39 5.35 -6.39
CA VAL A 189 -9.57 4.75 -5.07
C VAL A 189 -11.03 4.80 -4.64
N LEU A 190 -11.75 5.90 -4.86
CA LEU A 190 -13.20 5.96 -4.61
C LEU A 190 -13.95 4.89 -5.43
N GLN A 191 -13.54 4.67 -6.68
CA GLN A 191 -14.10 3.58 -7.49
C GLN A 191 -13.80 2.21 -6.87
N GLY A 192 -12.56 1.98 -6.44
CA GLY A 192 -12.16 0.75 -5.75
C GLY A 192 -12.95 0.52 -4.46
N ILE A 193 -13.17 1.56 -3.66
CA ILE A 193 -13.99 1.51 -2.45
C ILE A 193 -15.41 1.03 -2.77
N CYS A 194 -16.04 1.62 -3.79
CA CYS A 194 -17.39 1.22 -4.19
C CYS A 194 -17.43 -0.22 -4.72
N GLN A 195 -16.41 -0.69 -5.45
CA GLN A 195 -16.32 -2.08 -5.89
C GLN A 195 -16.14 -3.05 -4.72
N TYR A 196 -15.28 -2.72 -3.75
CA TYR A 196 -15.02 -3.55 -2.56
C TYR A 196 -16.26 -3.67 -1.67
N ALA A 197 -16.94 -2.54 -1.42
CA ALA A 197 -18.11 -2.46 -0.55
C ALA A 197 -19.44 -2.81 -1.26
N GLU A 198 -19.39 -3.23 -2.52
CA GLU A 198 -20.56 -3.54 -3.36
C GLU A 198 -21.57 -2.35 -3.44
N ILE A 199 -21.06 -1.12 -3.43
CA ILE A 199 -21.89 0.10 -3.53
C ILE A 199 -22.23 0.36 -4.99
N GLU A 200 -23.51 0.40 -5.31
CA GLU A 200 -23.99 0.76 -6.66
C GLU A 200 -23.71 2.24 -6.97
N LEU A 201 -22.93 2.47 -8.02
CA LEU A 201 -22.65 3.81 -8.53
C LEU A 201 -23.79 4.29 -9.45
N PRO A 202 -24.19 5.57 -9.38
CA PRO A 202 -25.12 6.15 -10.33
C PRO A 202 -24.67 5.97 -11.79
N GLU A 203 -25.60 5.59 -12.69
CA GLU A 203 -25.31 5.37 -14.12
C GLU A 203 -24.70 6.59 -14.84
N SER A 204 -24.89 7.80 -14.29
CA SER A 204 -24.38 9.04 -14.87
C SER A 204 -22.89 9.27 -14.67
N ILE A 205 -22.24 8.51 -13.78
CA ILE A 205 -20.82 8.68 -13.45
C ILE A 205 -19.96 8.09 -14.56
N GLU A 206 -18.99 8.89 -15.04
CA GLU A 206 -17.98 8.43 -15.98
C GLU A 206 -16.87 7.71 -15.20
N LEU A 207 -16.87 6.37 -15.25
CA LEU A 207 -15.85 5.56 -14.57
C LEU A 207 -14.47 5.79 -15.19
N LEU A 208 -13.47 5.98 -14.34
CA LEU A 208 -12.07 6.14 -14.73
C LEU A 208 -11.45 4.85 -15.26
N SER A 209 -11.91 3.70 -14.74
CA SER A 209 -11.50 2.38 -15.20
C SER A 209 -12.73 1.52 -15.48
N GLN A 210 -12.69 0.77 -16.58
CA GLN A 210 -13.66 -0.30 -16.86
C GLN A 210 -13.22 -1.65 -16.27
N GLU A 211 -12.02 -1.71 -15.69
CA GLU A 211 -11.47 -2.92 -15.07
C GLU A 211 -11.96 -3.07 -13.63
N ASN A 212 -12.02 -4.33 -13.16
CA ASN A 212 -12.14 -4.60 -11.73
C ASN A 212 -10.83 -4.22 -11.03
N LEU A 213 -10.90 -3.22 -10.14
CA LEU A 213 -9.78 -2.67 -9.39
C LEU A 213 -9.45 -3.52 -8.17
N ILE A 214 -10.38 -4.35 -7.72
CA ILE A 214 -10.14 -5.32 -6.66
C ILE A 214 -9.29 -6.46 -7.26
N PRO A 215 -8.11 -6.76 -6.69
CA PRO A 215 -7.36 -7.94 -7.05
C PRO A 215 -8.25 -9.16 -6.89
N GLU A 216 -8.28 -10.03 -7.89
CA GLU A 216 -8.85 -11.35 -7.69
C GLU A 216 -8.02 -12.03 -6.60
N GLU A 217 -8.66 -12.65 -5.61
CA GLU A 217 -7.94 -13.51 -4.68
C GLU A 217 -7.34 -14.68 -5.47
N ILE A 218 -6.06 -14.55 -5.83
CA ILE A 218 -5.32 -15.68 -6.39
C ILE A 218 -5.09 -16.63 -5.23
N GLU A 219 -5.87 -17.72 -5.19
CA GLU A 219 -5.63 -18.79 -4.23
C GLU A 219 -4.20 -19.31 -4.41
N VAL A 220 -3.35 -19.12 -3.40
CA VAL A 220 -1.99 -19.65 -3.42
C VAL A 220 -2.08 -21.17 -3.23
N THR A 221 -1.83 -21.88 -4.32
CA THR A 221 -1.89 -23.35 -4.35
C THR A 221 -0.49 -23.94 -4.36
N GLN A 222 -0.40 -25.27 -4.38
CA GLN A 222 0.87 -25.96 -4.57
C GLN A 222 1.48 -25.61 -5.93
N GLU A 223 0.65 -25.39 -6.96
CA GLU A 223 1.10 -25.08 -8.32
C GLU A 223 1.81 -23.72 -8.37
N THR A 224 1.37 -22.75 -7.56
CA THR A 224 2.05 -21.46 -7.40
C THR A 224 3.49 -21.63 -6.92
N PHE A 225 3.73 -22.51 -5.93
CA PHE A 225 5.08 -22.81 -5.44
C PHE A 225 5.89 -23.66 -6.42
N GLU A 226 5.23 -24.57 -7.15
CA GLU A 226 5.91 -25.35 -8.19
C GLU A 226 6.39 -24.47 -9.34
N GLU A 227 5.58 -23.48 -9.74
CA GLU A 227 5.97 -22.47 -10.72
C GLU A 227 7.16 -21.66 -10.21
N PHE A 228 7.08 -21.13 -8.99
CA PHE A 228 8.16 -20.36 -8.39
C PHE A 228 9.49 -21.14 -8.37
N ILE A 229 9.47 -22.37 -7.85
CA ILE A 229 10.65 -23.25 -7.78
C ILE A 229 11.22 -23.55 -9.18
N LYS A 230 10.37 -23.74 -10.19
CA LYS A 230 10.83 -23.95 -11.56
C LYS A 230 11.53 -22.73 -12.12
N LEU A 231 11.02 -21.53 -11.90
CA LEU A 231 11.63 -20.31 -12.45
C LEU A 231 12.99 -20.03 -11.82
N ILE A 232 13.11 -20.13 -10.49
CA ILE A 232 14.38 -19.89 -9.76
C ILE A 232 15.46 -20.93 -10.06
N SER A 233 15.06 -22.14 -10.48
CA SER A 233 15.97 -23.21 -10.92
C SER A 233 16.16 -23.25 -12.43
N ARG A 234 15.53 -22.32 -13.18
CA ARG A 234 15.45 -22.34 -14.65
C ARG A 234 14.97 -23.69 -15.22
N GLY A 235 14.13 -24.40 -14.47
CA GLY A 235 13.60 -25.71 -14.81
C GLY A 235 14.49 -26.89 -14.42
N ASN A 236 15.68 -26.64 -13.86
CA ASN A 236 16.65 -27.68 -13.44
C ASN A 236 16.34 -28.24 -12.05
N VAL A 237 15.12 -28.75 -11.86
CA VAL A 237 14.70 -29.36 -10.59
C VAL A 237 14.01 -30.70 -10.85
N GLU A 238 14.38 -31.74 -10.10
CA GLU A 238 13.74 -33.05 -10.21
C GLU A 238 12.27 -32.96 -9.77
N ASP A 239 11.33 -33.49 -10.56
CA ASP A 239 9.88 -33.49 -10.27
C ASP A 239 9.54 -33.94 -8.84
N LYS A 240 10.26 -34.93 -8.31
CA LYS A 240 10.06 -35.45 -6.97
C LYS A 240 10.47 -34.44 -5.90
N LEU A 241 11.58 -33.74 -6.12
CA LEU A 241 12.07 -32.70 -5.23
C LEU A 241 11.15 -31.47 -5.29
N LEU A 242 10.79 -31.04 -6.50
CA LEU A 242 9.84 -29.97 -6.77
C LEU A 242 8.53 -30.16 -5.99
N LYS A 243 7.87 -31.32 -6.13
CA LYS A 243 6.61 -31.62 -5.44
C LYS A 243 6.78 -31.65 -3.92
N LYS A 244 7.91 -32.19 -3.43
CA LYS A 244 8.21 -32.26 -2.00
C LYS A 244 8.40 -30.86 -1.41
N GLN A 245 9.19 -30.01 -2.05
CA GLN A 245 9.46 -28.66 -1.56
C GLN A 245 8.23 -27.76 -1.68
N SER A 246 7.54 -27.78 -2.82
CA SER A 246 6.30 -26.99 -3.01
C SER A 246 5.24 -27.31 -1.96
N LYS A 247 5.10 -28.58 -1.58
CA LYS A 247 4.21 -29.00 -0.49
C LYS A 247 4.68 -28.54 0.89
N LYS A 248 5.99 -28.50 1.15
CA LYS A 248 6.58 -27.96 2.39
C LYS A 248 6.32 -26.44 2.48
N LEU A 249 6.58 -25.71 1.40
CA LEU A 249 6.38 -24.26 1.30
C LEU A 249 4.91 -23.88 1.48
N LEU A 250 3.98 -24.54 0.78
CA LEU A 250 2.54 -24.30 0.94
C LEU A 250 2.07 -24.58 2.37
N LYS A 251 2.56 -25.64 3.00
CA LYS A 251 2.23 -25.97 4.39
C LYS A 251 2.74 -24.88 5.35
N ASN A 252 3.90 -24.30 5.08
CA ASN A 252 4.46 -23.20 5.87
C ASN A 252 3.68 -21.90 5.64
N PHE A 253 3.36 -21.56 4.39
CA PHE A 253 2.54 -20.41 4.02
C PHE A 253 1.17 -20.40 4.72
N LYS A 254 0.52 -21.56 4.81
CA LYS A 254 -0.79 -21.71 5.50
C LYS A 254 -0.70 -21.68 7.03
N LYS A 255 0.50 -21.80 7.60
CA LYS A 255 0.71 -21.60 9.03
C LYS A 255 1.03 -20.13 9.21
N GLU A 256 0.07 -19.34 9.66
CA GLU A 256 0.29 -17.96 10.12
C GLU A 256 1.16 -17.93 11.40
N SER A 257 2.37 -18.47 11.36
CA SER A 257 3.24 -18.54 12.53
C SER A 257 3.88 -17.19 12.77
N LYS A 258 3.62 -16.62 13.94
CA LYS A 258 4.31 -15.44 14.51
C LYS A 258 5.80 -15.65 14.79
N GLU A 259 6.39 -16.76 14.35
CA GLU A 259 7.79 -17.14 14.57
C GLU A 259 8.57 -17.06 13.26
N TYR A 260 9.12 -15.87 13.02
CA TYR A 260 9.98 -15.51 11.90
C TYR A 260 11.07 -16.55 11.58
N HIS A 261 11.79 -17.06 12.59
CA HIS A 261 12.88 -18.02 12.38
C HIS A 261 12.42 -19.36 11.78
N ALA A 262 11.21 -19.82 12.11
CA ALA A 262 10.68 -21.08 11.60
C ALA A 262 10.28 -21.03 10.12
N ILE A 263 9.95 -19.82 9.62
CA ILE A 263 9.62 -19.55 8.23
C ILE A 263 10.92 -19.48 7.41
N VAL A 264 11.89 -18.68 7.86
CA VAL A 264 13.19 -18.47 7.20
C VAL A 264 14.00 -19.77 7.11
N GLU A 265 14.19 -20.51 8.20
CA GLU A 265 14.90 -21.81 8.16
C GLU A 265 14.19 -22.82 7.23
N GLY A 266 12.86 -22.79 7.22
CA GLY A 266 12.06 -23.67 6.38
C GLY A 266 12.26 -23.44 4.88
N TYR A 267 12.44 -22.17 4.49
CA TYR A 267 12.73 -21.71 3.13
C TYR A 267 14.19 -21.97 2.76
N PHE A 268 15.12 -21.69 3.67
CA PHE A 268 16.55 -21.91 3.47
C PHE A 268 16.88 -23.36 3.09
N ASP A 269 16.39 -24.33 3.86
CA ASP A 269 16.50 -25.76 3.56
C ASP A 269 15.90 -26.15 2.20
N ALA A 270 14.85 -25.43 1.77
CA ALA A 270 14.16 -25.72 0.52
C ALA A 270 14.99 -25.21 -0.67
N PHE A 271 15.55 -24.01 -0.56
CA PHE A 271 16.28 -23.35 -1.63
C PHE A 271 17.74 -23.79 -1.75
N GLU A 272 18.43 -24.14 -0.65
CA GLU A 272 19.74 -24.82 -0.76
C GLU A 272 19.65 -26.15 -1.54
N SER A 273 18.46 -26.77 -1.57
CA SER A 273 18.23 -27.98 -2.36
C SER A 273 17.90 -27.70 -3.83
N VAL A 274 17.80 -26.44 -4.25
CA VAL A 274 17.34 -26.01 -5.58
C VAL A 274 18.29 -24.94 -6.14
N ASP A 275 19.43 -25.37 -6.69
CA ASP A 275 20.34 -24.56 -7.53
C ASP A 275 20.63 -23.13 -7.00
N CYS A 276 20.91 -23.03 -5.70
CA CYS A 276 21.22 -21.77 -5.02
C CYS A 276 22.63 -21.81 -4.41
N TRP A 277 23.22 -20.62 -4.23
CA TRP A 277 24.51 -20.42 -3.58
C TRP A 277 24.30 -19.61 -2.31
N ASN A 278 24.55 -20.27 -1.18
CA ASN A 278 24.62 -19.62 0.12
C ASN A 278 26.03 -19.07 0.32
N SER A 279 26.13 -17.77 0.54
CA SER A 279 27.40 -17.06 0.71
C SER A 279 27.37 -16.19 1.96
N ASP A 280 28.48 -16.14 2.70
CA ASP A 280 28.70 -15.11 3.71
C ASP A 280 28.65 -13.73 3.02
N TRP A 281 28.32 -12.66 3.75
CA TRP A 281 28.38 -11.31 3.19
C TRP A 281 29.77 -10.94 2.66
N LYS A 282 30.81 -11.65 3.11
CA LYS A 282 32.17 -11.58 2.56
C LYS A 282 32.46 -12.75 1.64
N PHE A 283 32.40 -12.50 0.33
CA PHE A 283 32.89 -13.41 -0.70
C PHE A 283 33.83 -12.70 -1.66
N ASP A 284 34.71 -13.49 -2.29
CA ASP A 284 35.66 -13.04 -3.30
C ASP A 284 35.14 -13.31 -4.72
N PRO A 285 35.77 -12.72 -5.76
CA PRO A 285 35.39 -12.94 -7.14
C PRO A 285 35.48 -14.40 -7.56
N GLU A 286 36.50 -15.12 -7.09
CA GLU A 286 36.73 -16.53 -7.43
C GLU A 286 35.61 -17.44 -6.94
N ASP A 287 35.10 -17.20 -5.73
CA ASP A 287 33.90 -17.87 -5.21
C ASP A 287 32.70 -17.58 -6.12
N ALA A 288 32.46 -16.30 -6.46
CA ALA A 288 31.33 -15.92 -7.29
C ALA A 288 31.38 -16.54 -8.69
N GLU A 289 32.55 -16.49 -9.35
CA GLU A 289 32.77 -17.14 -10.64
C GLU A 289 32.51 -18.64 -10.55
N TYR A 290 33.05 -19.32 -9.54
CA TYR A 290 32.86 -20.76 -9.37
C TYR A 290 31.40 -21.14 -9.17
N PHE A 291 30.71 -20.54 -8.19
CA PHE A 291 29.34 -20.94 -7.85
C PHE A 291 28.33 -20.56 -8.93
N ILE A 292 28.49 -19.39 -9.55
CA ILE A 292 27.61 -18.98 -10.64
C ILE A 292 27.83 -19.87 -11.87
N SER A 293 29.09 -20.20 -12.20
CA SER A 293 29.41 -21.12 -13.30
C SER A 293 28.74 -22.49 -13.10
N GLU A 294 28.81 -23.04 -11.89
CA GLU A 294 28.16 -24.30 -11.54
C GLU A 294 26.64 -24.22 -11.71
N MET A 295 26.01 -23.11 -11.31
CA MET A 295 24.57 -22.92 -11.54
C MET A 295 24.26 -22.89 -13.04
N ILE A 296 24.94 -22.05 -13.82
CA ILE A 296 24.60 -21.86 -15.25
C ILE A 296 25.05 -23.05 -16.12
N GLY A 297 25.94 -23.91 -15.61
CA GLY A 297 26.49 -25.06 -16.32
C GLY A 297 27.55 -24.71 -17.38
N GLU A 298 28.12 -23.51 -17.30
CA GLU A 298 29.17 -23.00 -18.19
C GLU A 298 30.11 -22.05 -17.44
N ASP A 299 31.36 -21.93 -17.90
CA ASP A 299 32.34 -21.06 -17.25
C ASP A 299 31.96 -19.57 -17.41
N LEU A 300 31.68 -18.91 -16.30
CA LEU A 300 31.49 -17.46 -16.22
C LEU A 300 32.76 -16.82 -15.66
N ASN A 301 33.32 -15.88 -16.42
CA ASN A 301 34.40 -15.01 -15.94
C ASN A 301 34.00 -13.57 -16.20
N PHE A 302 34.41 -12.65 -15.33
CA PHE A 302 34.10 -11.23 -15.49
C PHE A 302 35.29 -10.33 -15.13
N GLU A 303 35.38 -9.18 -15.79
CA GLU A 303 36.43 -8.20 -15.48
C GLU A 303 35.98 -7.30 -14.33
N TYR A 304 36.82 -7.20 -13.30
CA TYR A 304 36.60 -6.37 -12.13
C TYR A 304 37.91 -5.65 -11.74
N PRO A 305 37.83 -4.46 -11.10
CA PRO A 305 39.02 -3.81 -10.54
C PRO A 305 39.69 -4.67 -9.46
N GLU A 306 41.02 -4.59 -9.35
CA GLU A 306 41.73 -5.19 -8.22
C GLU A 306 41.16 -4.68 -6.88
N GLU A 307 41.13 -5.56 -5.87
CA GLU A 307 40.55 -5.31 -4.54
C GLU A 307 39.01 -5.09 -4.50
N THR A 308 38.27 -5.56 -5.52
CA THR A 308 36.79 -5.61 -5.49
C THR A 308 36.29 -6.89 -4.82
N TYR A 309 35.35 -6.78 -3.88
CA TYR A 309 34.82 -7.91 -3.11
C TYR A 309 33.33 -7.75 -2.82
N SER A 310 32.67 -8.87 -2.52
CA SER A 310 31.31 -8.88 -1.93
C SER A 310 30.30 -8.10 -2.79
N HIS A 311 29.48 -7.23 -2.20
CA HIS A 311 28.44 -6.47 -2.92
C HIS A 311 28.98 -5.53 -4.02
N ASP A 312 30.24 -5.11 -3.93
CA ASP A 312 30.86 -4.29 -4.99
C ASP A 312 31.05 -5.09 -6.30
N LEU A 313 30.94 -6.42 -6.25
CA LEU A 313 31.00 -7.30 -7.43
C LEU A 313 29.71 -7.33 -8.23
N PHE A 314 28.56 -6.97 -7.66
CA PHE A 314 27.25 -7.15 -8.31
C PHE A 314 27.17 -6.49 -9.70
N PRO A 315 27.61 -5.24 -9.92
CA PRO A 315 27.52 -4.62 -11.25
C PRO A 315 28.30 -5.40 -12.34
N TYR A 316 29.43 -6.00 -11.95
CA TYR A 316 30.29 -6.75 -12.88
C TYR A 316 29.71 -8.13 -13.19
N ILE A 317 29.17 -8.79 -12.17
CA ILE A 317 28.44 -10.07 -12.32
C ILE A 317 27.21 -9.87 -13.20
N GLN A 318 26.38 -8.87 -12.93
CA GLN A 318 25.18 -8.58 -13.73
C GLN A 318 25.55 -8.27 -15.19
N SER A 319 26.61 -7.49 -15.43
CA SER A 319 27.09 -7.20 -16.79
C SER A 319 27.58 -8.43 -17.54
N ALA A 320 28.10 -9.44 -16.83
CA ALA A 320 28.51 -10.70 -17.41
C ALA A 320 27.29 -11.59 -17.73
N LEU A 321 26.39 -11.77 -16.77
CA LEU A 321 25.16 -12.56 -16.92
C LEU A 321 24.21 -11.99 -17.99
N GLU A 322 24.18 -10.67 -18.18
CA GLU A 322 23.35 -10.03 -19.22
C GLU A 322 23.69 -10.54 -20.62
N LYS A 323 24.94 -10.95 -20.89
CA LYS A 323 25.35 -11.53 -22.19
C LYS A 323 24.72 -12.89 -22.47
N HIS A 324 24.18 -13.53 -21.43
CA HIS A 324 23.53 -14.83 -21.46
C HIS A 324 22.01 -14.72 -21.27
N ASP A 325 21.45 -13.49 -21.27
CA ASP A 325 20.06 -13.21 -20.90
C ASP A 325 19.69 -13.73 -19.49
N LEU A 326 20.65 -13.66 -18.57
CA LEU A 326 20.51 -14.10 -17.19
C LEU A 326 20.63 -12.91 -16.21
N GLU A 327 20.14 -13.11 -15.00
CA GLU A 327 20.20 -12.12 -13.94
C GLU A 327 20.45 -12.78 -12.58
N LEU A 328 21.37 -12.21 -11.79
CA LEU A 328 21.62 -12.63 -10.41
C LEU A 328 20.57 -12.00 -9.50
N MET A 329 19.94 -12.82 -8.68
CA MET A 329 18.96 -12.39 -7.67
C MET A 329 19.31 -13.02 -6.33
N THR A 330 18.75 -12.48 -5.25
CA THR A 330 18.92 -13.06 -3.92
C THR A 330 17.61 -13.12 -3.15
N TYR A 331 17.43 -14.14 -2.31
CA TYR A 331 16.38 -14.13 -1.30
C TYR A 331 16.76 -13.19 -0.16
N ASP A 332 15.79 -12.50 0.41
CA ASP A 332 16.01 -11.82 1.68
C ASP A 332 16.12 -12.87 2.79
N THR A 333 17.35 -13.13 3.23
CA THR A 333 17.64 -13.99 4.38
C THR A 333 17.41 -13.26 5.70
N HIS A 334 17.33 -11.92 5.63
CA HIS A 334 17.36 -10.98 6.73
C HIS A 334 18.50 -11.23 7.75
N GLY A 335 19.59 -11.84 7.27
CA GLY A 335 20.82 -12.08 8.00
C GLY A 335 22.02 -11.44 7.30
N ASP A 336 23.21 -11.63 7.87
CA ASP A 336 24.48 -11.16 7.29
C ASP A 336 25.01 -12.14 6.22
N ASN A 337 24.12 -12.73 5.42
CA ASN A 337 24.47 -13.70 4.38
C ASN A 337 23.53 -13.57 3.18
N TYR A 338 24.01 -13.97 2.01
CA TYR A 338 23.23 -13.99 0.79
C TYR A 338 22.82 -15.42 0.44
N LEU A 339 21.63 -15.56 -0.12
CA LEU A 339 21.20 -16.79 -0.79
C LEU A 339 20.92 -16.43 -2.25
N PHE A 340 21.92 -16.63 -3.09
CA PHE A 340 21.88 -16.26 -4.51
C PHE A 340 21.23 -17.35 -5.35
N PHE A 341 20.55 -16.92 -6.40
CA PHE A 341 20.10 -17.76 -7.50
C PHE A 341 20.20 -16.98 -8.81
N VAL A 342 20.25 -17.69 -9.93
CA VAL A 342 20.32 -17.08 -11.27
C VAL A 342 19.05 -17.40 -12.05
N ALA A 343 18.37 -16.36 -12.53
CA ALA A 343 17.13 -16.49 -13.28
C ALA A 343 17.32 -16.11 -14.75
N ASN A 344 16.43 -16.61 -15.62
CA ASN A 344 16.31 -16.02 -16.96
C ASN A 344 15.76 -14.61 -16.82
N LYS A 345 16.33 -13.65 -17.56
CA LYS A 345 15.91 -12.24 -17.53
C LYS A 345 14.43 -12.06 -17.93
N SER A 346 13.91 -12.94 -18.79
CA SER A 346 12.49 -12.97 -19.16
C SER A 346 11.55 -13.33 -18.00
N ASP A 347 12.05 -14.04 -16.99
CA ASP A 347 11.25 -14.63 -15.92
C ASP A 347 11.27 -13.77 -14.65
N VAL A 348 12.19 -12.80 -14.54
CA VAL A 348 12.36 -11.92 -13.37
C VAL A 348 11.05 -11.27 -12.95
N GLY A 349 10.29 -10.71 -13.89
CA GLY A 349 9.01 -10.07 -13.59
C GLY A 349 8.01 -11.04 -12.94
N ARG A 350 7.95 -12.29 -13.43
CA ARG A 350 7.06 -13.33 -12.88
C ARG A 350 7.57 -13.85 -11.53
N ILE A 351 8.88 -13.95 -11.34
CA ILE A 351 9.48 -14.33 -10.06
C ILE A 351 9.12 -13.29 -8.98
N LEU A 352 9.21 -11.99 -9.29
CA LEU A 352 8.84 -10.93 -8.35
C LEU A 352 7.36 -10.97 -8.00
N GLU A 353 6.47 -11.17 -8.98
CA GLU A 353 5.03 -11.35 -8.75
C GLU A 353 4.74 -12.57 -7.86
N LEU A 354 5.38 -13.70 -8.13
CA LEU A 354 5.23 -14.92 -7.31
C LEU A 354 5.83 -14.75 -5.92
N SER A 355 6.90 -13.98 -5.76
CA SER A 355 7.48 -13.60 -4.46
C SER A 355 6.44 -12.88 -3.59
N GLU A 356 5.70 -11.91 -4.17
CA GLU A 356 4.61 -11.23 -3.47
C GLU A 356 3.45 -12.17 -3.11
N LEU A 357 3.05 -13.05 -4.03
CA LEU A 357 1.97 -14.03 -3.79
C LEU A 357 2.36 -15.05 -2.70
N THR A 358 3.60 -15.53 -2.73
CA THR A 358 4.09 -16.58 -1.83
C THR A 358 4.65 -16.04 -0.52
N LYS A 359 4.83 -14.72 -0.39
CA LYS A 359 5.50 -14.04 0.73
C LYS A 359 6.96 -14.50 0.93
N ILE A 360 7.61 -14.92 -0.14
CA ILE A 360 9.04 -15.26 -0.14
C ILE A 360 9.76 -14.06 -0.72
N GLU A 361 10.42 -13.28 0.12
CA GLU A 361 11.04 -12.03 -0.31
C GLU A 361 12.27 -12.28 -1.19
N VAL A 362 12.26 -11.65 -2.37
CA VAL A 362 13.32 -11.72 -3.37
C VAL A 362 13.77 -10.29 -3.71
N ASN A 363 15.09 -10.08 -3.70
CA ASN A 363 15.73 -8.84 -4.07
C ASN A 363 16.44 -8.97 -5.42
N GLN A 364 16.19 -8.00 -6.28
CA GLN A 364 16.97 -7.74 -7.48
C GLN A 364 18.23 -6.96 -7.08
N LEU A 365 19.41 -7.42 -7.53
CA LEU A 365 20.73 -6.92 -7.08
C LEU A 365 21.32 -5.84 -7.98
#